data_AF-A0A059WPY5-F1
#
_entry.id   AF-A0A059WPY5-F1
#
_cell.length_a   1.000
_cell.length_b   1.000
_cell.length_c   1.000
_cell.angle_alpha   90.00
_cell.angle_beta   90.00
_cell.angle_gamma   90.00
#
_symmetry.space_group_name_H-M   'P 1'
#
loop_
_entity.id
_entity.type
_entity.pdbx_description
1 polymer ?
#
loop_
_entity_poly.entity_id
_entity_poly.type
_entity_poly.pdbx_seq_one_letter_code
_entity_poly.pdbx_strand_id
1 'polypeptide(L)'
;MKQVRYSLLLIFSVATLVGGLFTLPVYAHQGADDAIEGHVESLTDDSRSTSSGSGSGSSGTNTLRSVTSTKTEVEQEVERANDDTPHSSLEDRTRTLLTDRRKGKEVRSTADLQAVCRSRQEGIVKRSANLNDNAQKHLVRYDALFSKLKDYQNTTGAKPDNYDALVADITAKQAAATAAVSTLKEATATVDCAAADPAATVAEVKTSAEDAKSALKEYKASLRALVKAQLAAQGSN
;
A
#
# COMPACT_ATOMS: atom_id res chain seq x y z
N MET A 1 -59.01 6.82 -23.39
CA MET A 1 -58.85 5.80 -22.33
C MET A 1 -57.61 4.97 -22.62
N LYS A 2 -56.71 4.89 -21.62
CA LYS A 2 -55.72 3.83 -21.32
C LYS A 2 -54.78 3.32 -22.44
N GLN A 3 -53.62 3.99 -22.50
CA GLN A 3 -52.25 3.43 -22.47
C GLN A 3 -52.13 1.90 -22.50
N VAL A 4 -51.57 1.38 -23.60
CA VAL A 4 -51.07 0.00 -23.69
C VAL A 4 -49.59 -0.01 -23.28
N ARG A 5 -49.31 -0.78 -22.23
CA ARG A 5 -47.98 -1.04 -21.67
C ARG A 5 -47.19 -1.94 -22.62
N TYR A 6 -46.03 -1.49 -23.09
CA TYR A 6 -45.00 -2.39 -23.61
C TYR A 6 -43.83 -2.43 -22.62
N SER A 7 -43.78 -3.56 -21.92
CA SER A 7 -42.66 -4.06 -21.15
C SER A 7 -42.01 -5.15 -21.99
N LEU A 8 -40.76 -4.95 -22.45
CA LEU A 8 -39.93 -6.04 -22.95
C LEU A 8 -38.46 -5.59 -23.06
N LEU A 9 -37.71 -5.96 -22.03
CA LEU A 9 -36.35 -6.53 -22.08
C LEU A 9 -35.49 -6.12 -23.29
N LEU A 10 -34.74 -5.02 -23.14
CA LEU A 10 -33.51 -4.80 -23.90
C LEU A 10 -32.37 -5.52 -23.16
N ILE A 11 -32.17 -6.78 -23.52
CA ILE A 11 -30.95 -7.55 -23.25
C ILE A 11 -29.85 -6.91 -24.10
N PHE A 12 -29.04 -6.03 -23.50
CA PHE A 12 -27.78 -5.60 -24.10
C PHE A 12 -26.76 -6.75 -23.97
N SER A 13 -26.90 -7.77 -24.83
CA SER A 13 -25.79 -8.66 -25.18
C SER A 13 -24.83 -7.88 -26.08
N VAL A 14 -23.96 -7.07 -25.48
CA VAL A 14 -22.78 -6.56 -26.17
C VAL A 14 -21.73 -7.66 -26.11
N ALA A 15 -21.76 -8.54 -27.11
CA ALA A 15 -20.62 -9.38 -27.44
C ALA A 15 -19.51 -8.49 -28.01
N THR A 16 -18.62 -7.97 -27.17
CA THR A 16 -17.34 -7.42 -27.63
C THR A 16 -16.42 -8.58 -28.01
N LEU A 17 -16.58 -9.02 -29.25
CA LEU A 17 -15.60 -9.82 -29.96
C LEU A 17 -14.54 -8.87 -30.51
N VAL A 18 -13.55 -8.53 -29.68
CA VAL A 18 -12.27 -7.99 -30.14
C VAL A 18 -11.19 -8.93 -29.64
N GLY A 19 -10.90 -9.93 -30.47
CA GLY A 19 -9.68 -10.72 -30.37
C GLY A 19 -8.48 -9.84 -30.69
N GLY A 20 -7.93 -9.20 -29.65
CA GLY A 20 -6.58 -8.70 -29.64
C GLY A 20 -5.77 -9.59 -28.70
N LEU A 21 -4.96 -10.49 -29.26
CA LEU A 21 -3.89 -11.19 -28.54
C LEU A 21 -2.88 -10.14 -28.04
N PHE A 22 -3.18 -9.49 -26.92
CA PHE A 22 -2.15 -8.89 -26.09
C PHE A 22 -1.51 -10.04 -25.32
N THR A 23 -0.42 -10.55 -25.88
CA THR A 23 0.53 -11.37 -25.13
C THR A 23 1.10 -10.50 -24.01
N LEU A 24 0.49 -10.59 -22.82
CA LEU A 24 1.11 -10.06 -21.62
C LEU A 24 2.47 -10.77 -21.46
N PRO A 25 3.57 -10.03 -21.21
CA PRO A 25 4.81 -10.69 -20.83
C PRO A 25 4.58 -11.47 -19.53
N VAL A 26 4.67 -12.79 -19.63
CA VAL A 26 4.83 -13.66 -18.48
C VAL A 26 6.17 -13.29 -17.86
N TYR A 27 6.13 -12.53 -16.75
CA TYR A 27 7.28 -12.39 -15.87
C TYR A 27 7.50 -13.75 -15.20
N ALA A 28 8.34 -14.57 -15.81
CA ALA A 28 8.93 -15.72 -15.17
C ALA A 28 9.81 -15.20 -14.03
N HIS A 29 9.29 -15.28 -12.80
CA HIS A 29 10.10 -15.12 -11.59
C HIS A 29 11.03 -16.32 -11.50
N GLN A 30 12.18 -16.22 -12.16
CA GLN A 30 13.24 -17.21 -12.06
C GLN A 30 13.91 -17.03 -10.70
N GLY A 31 13.60 -17.95 -9.79
CA GLY A 31 14.30 -18.09 -8.52
C GLY A 31 15.75 -18.46 -8.79
N ALA A 32 16.65 -17.58 -8.36
CA ALA A 32 17.98 -17.95 -7.95
C ALA A 32 18.07 -17.58 -6.47
N ASP A 33 18.29 -18.60 -5.65
CA ASP A 33 18.63 -18.50 -4.25
C ASP A 33 19.93 -17.69 -4.08
N ASP A 34 19.94 -16.73 -3.15
CA ASP A 34 20.90 -16.64 -2.03
C ASP A 34 20.99 -15.22 -1.42
N ALA A 35 21.16 -15.21 -0.09
CA ALA A 35 21.45 -14.07 0.81
C ALA A 35 20.29 -13.13 1.18
N ILE A 36 19.51 -13.54 2.18
CA ILE A 36 18.70 -12.64 3.01
C ILE A 36 19.63 -11.99 4.05
N GLU A 37 20.13 -10.78 3.76
CA GLU A 37 20.48 -9.81 4.81
C GLU A 37 19.17 -9.21 5.36
N GLY A 38 18.91 -9.47 6.63
CA GLY A 38 17.72 -8.96 7.31
C GLY A 38 17.89 -7.50 7.69
N HIS A 39 17.26 -6.59 6.95
CA HIS A 39 16.96 -5.25 7.45
C HIS A 39 15.52 -5.22 7.97
N VAL A 40 15.37 -5.28 9.29
CA VAL A 40 14.11 -5.08 10.00
C VAL A 40 13.90 -3.58 10.11
N GLU A 41 13.13 -2.97 9.20
CA GLU A 41 12.54 -1.65 9.47
C GLU A 41 11.38 -1.83 10.44
N SER A 42 11.62 -1.36 11.66
CA SER A 42 10.69 -1.20 12.75
C SER A 42 9.50 -0.34 12.32
N LEU A 43 8.33 -0.97 12.12
CA LEU A 43 7.04 -0.30 12.13
C LEU A 43 6.77 0.20 13.55
N THR A 44 7.21 1.43 13.85
CA THR A 44 6.75 2.16 15.04
C THR A 44 5.32 2.63 14.81
N ASP A 45 4.48 2.21 15.74
CA ASP A 45 3.08 2.60 15.92
C ASP A 45 3.03 4.06 16.38
N ASP A 46 2.98 5.01 15.44
CA ASP A 46 2.81 6.43 15.74
C ASP A 46 1.32 6.77 15.86
N SER A 47 0.77 6.46 17.03
CA SER A 47 -0.51 6.97 17.50
C SER A 47 -0.39 8.47 17.78
N ARG A 48 -0.42 9.30 16.74
CA ARG A 48 -0.46 10.76 16.86
C ARG A 48 -1.89 11.24 17.12
N SER A 49 -2.26 11.27 18.39
CA SER A 49 -3.42 11.97 18.91
C SER A 49 -3.32 13.46 18.60
N THR A 50 -4.21 13.97 17.75
CA THR A 50 -4.45 15.39 17.55
C THR A 50 -5.32 15.92 18.69
N SER A 51 -4.70 16.50 19.73
CA SER A 51 -5.40 17.30 20.72
C SER A 51 -5.20 18.79 20.43
N SER A 52 -6.34 19.46 20.33
CA SER A 52 -6.61 20.89 20.22
C SER A 52 -5.71 21.79 21.07
N GLY A 53 -5.23 22.87 20.44
CA GLY A 53 -4.59 23.99 21.12
C GLY A 53 -5.59 24.79 21.98
N SER A 54 -5.11 25.22 23.14
CA SER A 54 -5.65 26.34 23.90
C SER A 54 -4.49 26.92 24.69
N GLY A 55 -4.11 28.15 24.33
CA GLY A 55 -3.10 28.92 25.03
C GLY A 55 -3.65 29.46 26.35
N SER A 56 -2.79 29.53 27.36
CA SER A 56 -2.85 30.52 28.43
C SER A 56 -1.50 30.51 29.13
N GLY A 57 -0.93 31.70 29.34
CA GLY A 57 0.48 31.90 29.66
C GLY A 57 0.82 31.98 31.15
N SER A 58 1.94 32.69 31.39
CA SER A 58 2.51 33.07 32.70
C SER A 58 3.31 31.96 33.38
N SER A 59 4.43 32.16 34.07
CA SER A 59 5.43 33.22 34.29
C SER A 59 6.31 32.65 35.43
N GLY A 60 7.60 32.98 35.49
CA GLY A 60 8.32 32.93 36.78
C GLY A 60 9.60 32.08 36.88
N THR A 61 10.72 32.77 36.65
CA THR A 61 11.93 32.83 37.50
C THR A 61 12.84 31.60 37.72
N ASN A 62 14.05 31.72 37.14
CA ASN A 62 15.36 31.74 37.80
C ASN A 62 15.60 30.87 39.05
N THR A 63 16.60 29.98 38.98
CA THR A 63 17.71 30.01 39.94
C THR A 63 18.99 29.48 39.29
N LEU A 64 19.91 30.42 39.14
CA LEU A 64 21.32 30.26 38.79
C LEU A 64 22.06 29.76 40.05
N ARG A 65 22.85 28.69 39.97
CA ARG A 65 23.92 28.46 40.96
C ARG A 65 25.19 27.99 40.27
N SER A 66 26.04 28.98 40.05
CA SER A 66 27.46 28.88 39.73
C SER A 66 28.22 28.43 40.98
N VAL A 67 29.09 27.43 40.85
CA VAL A 67 30.29 27.29 41.67
C VAL A 67 31.44 26.90 40.76
N THR A 68 32.37 27.83 40.65
CA THR A 68 33.64 27.74 39.93
C THR A 68 34.71 27.11 40.81
N SER A 69 35.70 26.51 40.14
CA SER A 69 37.10 26.30 40.57
C SER A 69 37.38 25.16 41.56
N THR A 70 38.06 24.13 41.04
CA THR A 70 39.51 23.98 41.26
C THR A 70 40.17 23.25 40.09
N LYS A 71 41.15 23.93 39.52
CA LYS A 71 42.12 23.47 38.52
C LYS A 71 43.32 22.91 39.30
N THR A 72 43.65 21.64 39.12
CA THR A 72 45.03 21.13 39.22
C THR A 72 45.20 19.91 38.31
N GLU A 73 46.09 20.05 37.34
CA GLU A 73 46.63 19.02 36.45
C GLU A 73 47.32 17.89 37.24
N VAL A 74 47.10 16.63 36.87
CA VAL A 74 48.17 15.62 36.69
C VAL A 74 47.75 14.70 35.55
N GLU A 75 48.71 14.48 34.65
CA GLU A 75 48.67 13.68 33.44
C GLU A 75 48.37 12.19 33.67
N GLN A 76 48.08 11.51 32.55
CA GLN A 76 48.54 10.15 32.25
C GLN A 76 47.72 8.98 32.79
N GLU A 77 46.66 8.63 32.05
CA GLU A 77 46.43 7.24 31.62
C GLU A 77 45.39 7.21 30.49
N VAL A 78 45.89 7.29 29.25
CA VAL A 78 45.17 6.76 28.09
C VAL A 78 45.37 5.25 28.15
N GLU A 79 44.57 4.59 28.99
CA GLU A 79 44.43 3.14 28.94
C GLU A 79 43.12 2.79 28.24
N ARG A 80 43.29 2.00 27.19
CA ARG A 80 42.28 1.50 26.28
C ARG A 80 41.21 0.71 27.05
N ALA A 81 40.06 1.31 27.27
CA ALA A 81 38.83 0.54 27.30
C ALA A 81 38.48 0.19 25.84
N ASN A 82 39.07 -0.90 25.34
CA ASN A 82 38.40 -1.72 24.35
C ASN A 82 37.09 -2.15 25.01
N ASP A 83 36.01 -1.44 24.71
CA ASP A 83 34.64 -1.84 25.00
C ASP A 83 34.31 -3.02 24.07
N ASP A 84 34.94 -4.17 24.35
CA ASP A 84 34.55 -5.48 23.86
C ASP A 84 33.28 -5.91 24.63
N THR A 85 32.20 -5.15 24.47
CA THR A 85 30.87 -5.62 24.85
C THR A 85 30.39 -6.68 23.84
N PRO A 86 29.66 -7.71 24.30
CA PRO A 86 29.61 -9.01 23.65
C PRO A 86 28.64 -9.04 22.46
N HIS A 87 29.10 -8.58 21.30
CA HIS A 87 28.35 -8.72 20.04
C HIS A 87 28.03 -10.20 19.71
N SER A 88 28.93 -11.13 20.09
CA SER A 88 28.72 -12.57 19.89
C SER A 88 27.52 -13.12 20.67
N SER A 89 27.25 -12.63 21.88
CA SER A 89 26.15 -13.10 22.72
C SER A 89 24.77 -12.75 22.16
N LEU A 90 24.65 -11.60 21.49
CA LEU A 90 23.40 -11.17 20.84
C LEU A 90 23.14 -11.92 19.54
N GLU A 91 24.17 -12.15 18.72
CA GLU A 91 24.06 -12.95 17.50
C GLU A 91 23.73 -14.41 17.80
N ASP A 92 24.36 -15.00 18.82
CA ASP A 92 24.10 -16.37 19.24
C ASP A 92 22.70 -16.52 19.85
N ARG A 93 22.23 -15.55 20.64
CA ARG A 93 20.83 -15.51 21.09
C ARG A 93 19.87 -15.39 19.90
N THR A 94 20.19 -14.56 18.91
CA THR A 94 19.35 -14.39 17.72
C THR A 94 19.30 -15.67 16.89
N ARG A 95 20.44 -16.33 16.64
CA ARG A 95 20.50 -17.64 15.97
C ARG A 95 19.75 -18.71 16.74
N THR A 96 19.87 -18.75 18.07
CA THR A 96 19.15 -19.72 18.91
C THR A 96 17.64 -19.50 18.82
N LEU A 97 17.17 -18.26 18.95
CA LEU A 97 15.74 -17.94 18.80
C LEU A 97 15.19 -18.25 17.40
N LEU A 98 15.99 -18.03 16.35
CA LEU A 98 15.61 -18.36 14.97
C LEU A 98 15.55 -19.87 14.73
N THR A 99 16.50 -20.62 15.28
CA THR A 99 16.53 -22.09 15.17
C THR A 99 15.42 -22.74 15.98
N ASP A 100 15.11 -22.23 17.17
CA ASP A 100 13.99 -22.71 17.98
C ASP A 100 12.63 -22.35 17.34
N ARG A 101 12.48 -21.15 16.75
CA ARG A 101 11.30 -20.82 15.93
C ARG A 101 11.15 -21.72 14.71
N ARG A 102 12.26 -22.17 14.11
CA ARG A 102 12.24 -23.08 12.95
C ARG A 102 11.89 -24.51 13.36
N LYS A 103 12.39 -24.98 14.51
CA LYS A 103 12.06 -26.30 15.07
C LYS A 103 10.60 -26.39 15.56
N GLY A 104 10.02 -25.28 16.00
CA GLY A 104 8.60 -25.18 16.37
C GLY A 104 7.64 -25.02 15.17
N LYS A 105 8.12 -25.01 13.92
CA LYS A 105 7.27 -25.12 12.73
C LYS A 105 6.99 -26.60 12.44
N GLU A 106 6.30 -27.27 13.34
CA GLU A 106 5.50 -28.42 12.89
C GLU A 106 4.46 -27.89 11.88
N VAL A 107 4.20 -28.66 10.83
CA VAL A 107 3.14 -28.36 9.87
C VAL A 107 1.83 -28.33 10.67
N ARG A 108 1.32 -27.12 10.91
CA ARG A 108 0.09 -26.93 11.68
C ARG A 108 -1.02 -27.76 11.04
N SER A 109 -1.79 -28.45 11.87
CA SER A 109 -2.94 -29.18 11.37
C SER A 109 -3.94 -28.19 10.73
N THR A 110 -4.75 -28.69 9.80
CA THR A 110 -5.82 -27.89 9.19
C THR A 110 -6.78 -27.34 10.25
N ALA A 111 -7.03 -28.10 11.32
CA ALA A 111 -7.84 -27.69 12.46
C ALA A 111 -7.22 -26.49 13.20
N ASP A 112 -5.90 -26.47 13.41
CA ASP A 112 -5.22 -25.33 14.03
C ASP A 112 -5.29 -24.08 13.15
N LEU A 113 -5.13 -24.24 11.83
CA LEU A 113 -5.26 -23.14 10.87
C LEU A 113 -6.68 -22.57 10.85
N GLN A 114 -7.70 -23.43 10.89
CA GLN A 114 -9.11 -23.01 10.98
C GLN A 114 -9.39 -22.26 12.29
N ALA A 115 -8.91 -22.77 13.44
CA ALA A 115 -9.08 -22.10 14.73
C ALA A 115 -8.43 -20.70 14.74
N VAL A 116 -7.23 -20.58 14.19
CA VAL A 116 -6.54 -19.28 14.05
C VAL A 116 -7.32 -18.36 13.09
N CYS A 117 -7.78 -18.87 11.95
CA CYS A 117 -8.57 -18.07 11.01
C CYS A 117 -9.83 -17.53 11.67
N ARG A 118 -10.62 -18.39 12.33
CA ARG A 118 -11.86 -18.00 13.03
C ARG A 118 -11.59 -16.94 14.10
N SER A 119 -10.54 -17.12 14.90
CA SER A 119 -10.15 -16.11 15.91
C SER A 119 -9.80 -14.74 15.32
N ARG A 120 -9.41 -14.71 14.03
CA ARG A 120 -9.01 -13.51 13.30
C ARG A 120 -10.03 -13.06 12.26
N GLN A 121 -11.13 -13.78 12.10
CA GLN A 121 -12.06 -13.61 10.98
C GLN A 121 -12.62 -12.19 10.93
N GLU A 122 -13.10 -11.67 12.07
CA GLU A 122 -13.59 -10.30 12.16
C GLU A 122 -12.51 -9.27 11.77
N GLY A 123 -11.26 -9.51 12.20
CA GLY A 123 -10.13 -8.66 11.84
C GLY A 123 -9.79 -8.72 10.35
N ILE A 124 -9.85 -9.90 9.74
CA ILE A 124 -9.63 -10.11 8.30
C ILE A 124 -10.73 -9.41 7.51
N VAL A 125 -12.00 -9.68 7.84
CA VAL A 125 -13.17 -9.08 7.20
C VAL A 125 -13.10 -7.56 7.29
N LYS A 126 -12.85 -6.99 8.48
CA LYS A 126 -12.74 -5.54 8.67
C LYS A 126 -11.60 -4.92 7.87
N ARG A 127 -10.41 -5.54 7.87
CA ARG A 127 -9.26 -5.06 7.09
C ARG A 127 -9.54 -5.12 5.59
N SER A 128 -10.16 -6.20 5.13
CA SER A 128 -10.53 -6.40 3.73
C SER A 128 -11.57 -5.38 3.24
N ALA A 129 -12.59 -5.10 4.06
CA ALA A 129 -13.56 -4.04 3.79
C ALA A 129 -12.91 -2.65 3.70
N ASN A 130 -12.01 -2.33 4.64
CA ASN A 130 -11.26 -1.08 4.61
C ASN A 130 -10.38 -0.95 3.36
N LEU A 131 -9.76 -2.04 2.90
CA LEU A 131 -8.97 -2.05 1.67
C LEU A 131 -9.84 -1.74 0.44
N ASN A 132 -11.01 -2.39 0.32
CA ASN A 132 -11.98 -2.09 -0.72
C ASN A 132 -12.44 -0.64 -0.72
N ASP A 133 -12.85 -0.12 0.44
CA ASP A 133 -13.32 1.25 0.58
C ASP A 133 -12.24 2.26 0.19
N ASN A 134 -11.00 2.02 0.60
CA ASN A 134 -9.88 2.88 0.26
C ASN A 134 -9.57 2.81 -1.24
N ALA A 135 -9.55 1.62 -1.83
CA ALA A 135 -9.30 1.43 -3.25
C ALA A 135 -10.38 2.12 -4.10
N GLN A 136 -11.65 2.00 -3.72
CA GLN A 136 -12.77 2.68 -4.37
C GLN A 136 -12.67 4.21 -4.24
N LYS A 137 -12.33 4.72 -3.05
CA LYS A 137 -12.10 6.17 -2.84
C LYS A 137 -10.98 6.70 -3.72
N HIS A 138 -9.90 5.94 -3.88
CA HIS A 138 -8.81 6.31 -4.78
C HIS A 138 -9.26 6.35 -6.24
N LEU A 139 -9.96 5.33 -6.70
CA LEU A 139 -10.50 5.25 -8.05
C LEU A 139 -11.39 6.46 -8.37
N VAL A 140 -12.37 6.77 -7.51
CA VAL A 140 -13.26 7.93 -7.67
C VAL A 140 -12.48 9.25 -7.74
N ARG A 141 -11.46 9.42 -6.90
CA ARG A 141 -10.62 10.62 -6.91
C ARG A 141 -9.80 10.74 -8.20
N TYR A 142 -9.29 9.63 -8.71
CA TYR A 142 -8.51 9.61 -9.95
C TYR A 142 -9.39 9.88 -11.18
N ASP A 143 -10.60 9.33 -11.22
CA ASP A 143 -11.57 9.61 -12.27
C ASP A 143 -12.00 11.08 -12.29
N ALA A 144 -12.26 11.65 -11.11
CA ALA A 144 -12.56 13.07 -10.98
C ALA A 144 -11.38 13.95 -11.45
N LEU A 145 -10.15 13.55 -11.14
CA LEU A 145 -8.96 14.24 -11.64
C LEU A 145 -8.84 14.12 -13.17
N PHE A 146 -9.04 12.93 -13.73
CA PHE A 146 -8.98 12.72 -15.17
C PHE A 146 -10.00 13.57 -15.92
N SER A 147 -11.24 13.66 -15.40
CA SER A 147 -12.27 14.54 -15.96
C SER A 147 -11.79 15.99 -15.99
N LYS A 148 -11.28 16.50 -14.87
CA LYS A 148 -10.76 17.87 -14.78
C LYS A 148 -9.60 18.13 -15.75
N LEU A 149 -8.72 17.16 -15.99
CA LEU A 149 -7.62 17.31 -16.95
C LEU A 149 -8.11 17.40 -18.40
N LYS A 150 -9.20 16.70 -18.73
CA LYS A 150 -9.87 16.85 -20.04
C LYS A 150 -10.53 18.22 -20.15
N ASP A 151 -11.26 18.66 -19.12
CA ASP A 151 -11.90 19.98 -19.10
C ASP A 151 -10.86 21.12 -19.20
N TYR A 152 -9.71 20.96 -18.55
CA TYR A 152 -8.61 21.90 -18.61
C TYR A 152 -8.02 22.03 -20.03
N GLN A 153 -7.89 20.92 -20.75
CA GLN A 153 -7.42 20.95 -22.14
C GLN A 153 -8.41 21.67 -23.05
N ASN A 154 -9.72 21.48 -22.85
CA ASN A 154 -10.76 22.16 -23.62
C ASN A 154 -10.80 23.67 -23.36
N THR A 155 -10.48 24.12 -22.14
CA THR A 155 -10.53 25.55 -21.78
C THR A 155 -9.26 26.31 -22.17
N THR A 156 -8.09 25.68 -22.08
CA THR A 156 -6.80 26.35 -22.34
C THR A 156 -6.35 26.23 -23.78
N GLY A 157 -6.84 25.26 -24.54
CA GLY A 157 -6.38 24.97 -25.92
C GLY A 157 -4.95 24.45 -26.01
N ALA A 158 -4.18 24.46 -24.92
CA ALA A 158 -2.82 23.96 -24.84
C ALA A 158 -2.84 22.42 -24.80
N LYS A 159 -2.71 21.81 -25.98
CA LYS A 159 -2.63 20.35 -26.16
C LYS A 159 -1.15 19.96 -26.39
N PRO A 160 -0.53 19.12 -25.54
CA PRO A 160 0.78 18.56 -25.85
C PRO A 160 0.69 17.64 -27.08
N ASP A 161 1.76 17.54 -27.87
CA ASP A 161 1.80 16.76 -29.12
C ASP A 161 1.38 15.29 -28.93
N ASN A 162 1.72 14.70 -27.79
CA ASN A 162 1.41 13.31 -27.44
C ASN A 162 0.13 13.13 -26.58
N TYR A 163 -0.76 14.13 -26.55
CA TYR A 163 -1.96 14.10 -25.68
C TYR A 163 -2.83 12.87 -25.90
N ASP A 164 -3.13 12.50 -27.15
CA ASP A 164 -4.05 11.40 -27.45
C ASP A 164 -3.48 10.05 -26.97
N ALA A 165 -2.15 9.88 -27.08
CA ALA A 165 -1.45 8.71 -26.55
C ALA A 165 -1.49 8.66 -25.01
N LEU A 166 -1.32 9.81 -24.34
CA LEU A 166 -1.44 9.91 -22.88
C LEU A 166 -2.86 9.60 -22.39
N VAL A 167 -3.88 10.09 -23.10
CA VAL A 167 -5.29 9.80 -22.81
C VAL A 167 -5.60 8.31 -22.99
N ALA A 168 -5.08 7.68 -24.05
CA ALA A 168 -5.23 6.25 -24.29
C ALA A 168 -4.57 5.42 -23.16
N ASP A 169 -3.35 5.76 -22.75
CA ASP A 169 -2.66 5.10 -21.63
C ASP A 169 -3.44 5.26 -20.32
N ILE A 170 -3.90 6.48 -20.00
CA ILE A 170 -4.72 6.73 -18.81
C ILE A 170 -5.99 5.88 -18.83
N THR A 171 -6.68 5.79 -19.97
CA THR A 171 -7.91 5.00 -20.11
C THR A 171 -7.63 3.50 -19.91
N ALA A 172 -6.53 3.00 -20.45
CA ALA A 172 -6.11 1.61 -20.24
C ALA A 172 -5.80 1.33 -18.75
N LYS A 173 -5.07 2.23 -18.09
CA LYS A 173 -4.75 2.10 -16.65
C LYS A 173 -5.98 2.28 -15.74
N GLN A 174 -6.93 3.13 -16.13
CA GLN A 174 -8.23 3.27 -15.46
C GLN A 174 -9.01 1.96 -15.52
N ALA A 175 -9.09 1.33 -16.70
CA ALA A 175 -9.76 0.05 -16.87
C ALA A 175 -9.09 -1.06 -16.04
N ALA A 176 -7.75 -1.13 -16.06
CA ALA A 176 -6.99 -2.09 -15.25
C ALA A 176 -7.21 -1.88 -13.74
N ALA A 177 -7.18 -0.63 -13.26
CA ALA A 177 -7.48 -0.30 -11.87
C ALA A 177 -8.92 -0.68 -11.48
N THR A 178 -9.89 -0.41 -12.35
CA THR A 178 -11.30 -0.77 -12.12
C THR A 178 -11.47 -2.29 -12.01
N ALA A 179 -10.86 -3.04 -12.92
CA ALA A 179 -10.89 -4.50 -12.89
C ALA A 179 -10.24 -5.04 -11.60
N ALA A 180 -9.05 -4.59 -11.23
CA ALA A 180 -8.34 -5.06 -10.04
C ALA A 180 -9.10 -4.74 -8.73
N VAL A 181 -9.76 -3.57 -8.64
CA VAL A 181 -10.62 -3.23 -7.50
C VAL A 181 -11.87 -4.12 -7.45
N SER A 182 -12.45 -4.48 -8.60
CA SER A 182 -13.56 -5.44 -8.66
C SER A 182 -13.12 -6.83 -8.19
N THR A 183 -11.98 -7.32 -8.67
CA THR A 183 -11.41 -8.62 -8.26
C THR A 183 -11.11 -8.65 -6.76
N LEU A 184 -10.55 -7.57 -6.20
CA LEU A 184 -10.37 -7.47 -4.75
C LEU A 184 -11.71 -7.58 -4.02
N LYS A 185 -12.73 -6.84 -4.46
CA LYS A 185 -14.07 -6.89 -3.86
C LYS A 185 -14.65 -8.30 -3.88
N GLU A 186 -14.52 -9.02 -4.99
CA GLU A 186 -14.95 -10.40 -5.13
C GLU A 186 -14.18 -11.35 -4.18
N ALA A 187 -12.85 -11.26 -4.15
CA ALA A 187 -12.01 -12.06 -3.25
C ALA A 187 -12.35 -11.80 -1.77
N THR A 188 -12.68 -10.56 -1.38
CA THR A 188 -13.08 -10.28 0.00
C THR A 188 -14.43 -10.90 0.39
N ALA A 189 -15.32 -11.13 -0.59
CA ALA A 189 -16.63 -11.71 -0.33
C ALA A 189 -16.56 -13.23 -0.10
N THR A 190 -15.46 -13.88 -0.49
CA THR A 190 -15.26 -15.33 -0.38
C THR A 190 -14.46 -15.76 0.86
N VAL A 191 -14.11 -14.83 1.76
CA VAL A 191 -13.38 -15.15 2.98
C VAL A 191 -14.26 -15.98 3.92
N ASP A 192 -14.03 -17.30 3.88
CA ASP A 192 -14.65 -18.26 4.78
C ASP A 192 -13.59 -19.03 5.57
N CYS A 193 -13.51 -18.76 6.88
CA CYS A 193 -12.63 -19.48 7.79
C CYS A 193 -13.12 -20.90 8.14
N ALA A 194 -14.32 -21.29 7.71
CA ALA A 194 -14.84 -22.65 7.83
C ALA A 194 -14.58 -23.50 6.59
N ALA A 195 -14.06 -22.90 5.51
CA ALA A 195 -13.68 -23.63 4.30
C ALA A 195 -12.63 -24.71 4.58
N ALA A 196 -12.52 -25.68 3.67
CA ALA A 196 -11.51 -26.74 3.75
C ALA A 196 -10.08 -26.17 3.72
N ASP A 197 -9.87 -25.06 3.01
CA ASP A 197 -8.60 -24.35 2.95
C ASP A 197 -8.77 -22.83 3.18
N PRO A 198 -8.85 -22.39 4.44
CA PRO A 198 -8.95 -20.97 4.77
C PRO A 198 -7.63 -20.22 4.52
N ALA A 199 -6.51 -20.92 4.34
CA ALA A 199 -5.24 -20.29 4.04
C ALA A 199 -5.20 -19.81 2.58
N ALA A 200 -5.76 -20.60 1.66
CA ALA A 200 -5.90 -20.24 0.26
C ALA A 200 -6.76 -18.97 0.06
N THR A 201 -7.92 -18.87 0.71
CA THR A 201 -8.81 -17.71 0.56
C THR A 201 -8.18 -16.41 1.10
N VAL A 202 -7.47 -16.50 2.23
CA VAL A 202 -6.73 -15.35 2.78
C VAL A 202 -5.54 -14.96 1.89
N ALA A 203 -4.86 -15.93 1.29
CA ALA A 203 -3.78 -15.67 0.34
C ALA A 203 -4.30 -14.98 -0.93
N GLU A 204 -5.45 -15.41 -1.45
CA GLU A 204 -6.13 -14.79 -2.59
C GLU A 204 -6.46 -13.32 -2.33
N VAL A 205 -7.10 -13.00 -1.20
CA VAL A 205 -7.39 -11.61 -0.81
C VAL A 205 -6.13 -10.76 -0.75
N LYS A 206 -5.04 -11.30 -0.22
CA LYS A 206 -3.76 -10.60 -0.13
C LYS A 206 -3.20 -10.29 -1.53
N THR A 207 -3.23 -11.27 -2.43
CA THR A 207 -2.77 -11.11 -3.81
C THR A 207 -3.61 -10.05 -4.52
N SER A 208 -4.94 -10.16 -4.50
CA SER A 208 -5.84 -9.18 -5.13
C SER A 208 -5.66 -7.76 -4.54
N ALA A 209 -5.31 -7.64 -3.27
CA ALA A 209 -5.07 -6.35 -2.64
C ALA A 209 -3.79 -5.66 -3.16
N GLU A 210 -2.71 -6.42 -3.35
CA GLU A 210 -1.48 -5.90 -3.95
C GLU A 210 -1.69 -5.57 -5.43
N ASP A 211 -2.45 -6.38 -6.17
CA ASP A 211 -2.79 -6.10 -7.56
C ASP A 211 -3.59 -4.79 -7.70
N ALA A 212 -4.63 -4.61 -6.88
CA ALA A 212 -5.41 -3.37 -6.85
C ALA A 212 -4.55 -2.14 -6.52
N LYS A 213 -3.65 -2.26 -5.53
CA LYS A 213 -2.72 -1.20 -5.16
C LYS A 213 -1.74 -0.87 -6.27
N SER A 214 -1.20 -1.88 -6.96
CA SER A 214 -0.30 -1.71 -8.10
C SER A 214 -1.01 -0.98 -9.24
N ALA A 215 -2.21 -1.45 -9.64
CA ALA A 215 -2.99 -0.85 -10.72
C ALA A 215 -3.38 0.60 -10.42
N LEU A 216 -3.79 0.91 -9.18
CA LEU A 216 -4.07 2.29 -8.75
C LEU A 216 -2.82 3.18 -8.78
N LYS A 217 -1.64 2.65 -8.45
CA LYS A 217 -0.37 3.38 -8.53
C LYS A 217 -0.03 3.72 -9.97
N GLU A 218 -0.23 2.79 -10.90
CA GLU A 218 -0.01 3.01 -12.33
C GLU A 218 -0.98 4.05 -12.90
N TYR A 219 -2.27 3.96 -12.57
CA TYR A 219 -3.26 4.98 -12.98
C TYR A 219 -2.89 6.37 -12.44
N LYS A 220 -2.46 6.48 -11.18
CA LYS A 220 -1.95 7.74 -10.64
C LYS A 220 -0.72 8.26 -11.40
N ALA A 221 0.18 7.37 -11.82
CA ALA A 221 1.39 7.73 -12.54
C ALA A 221 1.07 8.28 -13.94
N SER A 222 0.16 7.65 -14.67
CA SER A 222 -0.27 8.14 -15.99
C SER A 222 -0.98 9.50 -15.91
N LEU A 223 -1.82 9.72 -14.89
CA LEU A 223 -2.41 11.04 -14.62
C LEU A 223 -1.34 12.12 -14.39
N ARG A 224 -0.28 11.82 -13.62
CA ARG A 224 0.83 12.75 -13.41
C ARG A 224 1.61 13.03 -14.69
N ALA A 225 1.77 12.04 -15.56
CA ALA A 225 2.42 12.23 -16.85
C ALA A 225 1.65 13.23 -17.72
N LEU A 226 0.31 13.11 -17.78
CA LEU A 226 -0.53 14.07 -18.49
C LEU A 226 -0.44 15.48 -17.91
N VAL A 227 -0.51 15.63 -16.58
CA VAL A 227 -0.34 16.95 -15.92
C VAL A 227 0.99 17.59 -16.30
N LYS A 228 2.09 16.83 -16.25
CA LYS A 228 3.42 17.34 -16.63
C LYS A 228 3.47 17.78 -18.09
N ALA A 229 2.89 16.99 -19.00
CA ALA A 229 2.85 17.32 -20.42
C ALA A 229 2.01 18.59 -20.69
N GLN A 230 0.87 18.75 -20.01
CA GLN A 230 0.04 19.95 -20.12
C GLN A 230 0.77 21.21 -19.61
N LEU A 231 1.49 21.11 -18.49
CA LEU A 231 2.27 22.24 -17.97
C LEU A 231 3.42 22.64 -18.92
N ALA A 232 4.11 21.65 -19.51
CA ALA A 232 5.17 21.92 -20.49
C ALA A 232 4.64 22.62 -21.76
N ALA A 233 3.44 22.23 -22.23
CA ALA A 233 2.80 22.87 -23.37
C ALA A 233 2.40 24.32 -23.09
N GLN A 234 2.12 24.68 -21.82
CA GLN A 234 1.77 26.05 -21.44
C GLN A 234 2.95 26.99 -21.31
N GLY A 235 4.10 26.51 -20.86
CA GLY A 235 5.31 27.32 -20.78
C GLY A 235 6.00 27.59 -22.13
N SER A 236 5.50 26.99 -23.21
CA SER A 236 6.04 27.14 -24.57
C SER A 236 5.26 28.13 -25.44
N ASN A 237 4.15 28.70 -24.92
CA ASN A 237 3.35 29.75 -25.56
C ASN A 237 3.66 31.11 -24.94
#